data_AF-A0A968IR07-F1
#
_entry.id   AF-A0A968IR07-F1
#
_cell.length_a   1.000
_cell.length_b   1.000
_cell.length_c   1.000
_cell.angle_alpha   90.00
_cell.angle_beta   90.00
_cell.angle_gamma   90.00
#
_symmetry.space_group_name_H-M   'P 1'
#
loop_
_entity.id
_entity.type
_entity.pdbx_description
1 polymer ?
#
loop_
_entity_poly.entity_id
_entity_poly.type
_entity_poly.pdbx_seq_one_letter_code
_entity_poly.pdbx_strand_id
1 'polypeptide(L)'
;MMRYWLIFLAPFNGKSLAGLSKQQARIIAINEGRLRDFLDHSPLRNKFEGLRRAVLGFFLNGQNPPKGMLVVNLNLRAIAAGGSDSLMEQQLQAMLKPEIWAPCETCSLKQRCPLKANADTLSDTSSGPLVRARIRRLFEVVHLRRQQHVTMRDLRSALSYLLLRDHGCEDVARILGSEDATEVLIRLSYTEAFAQQDNSAFNQSGIQVTEDRLVRLLREADVGQVDTPDLDRKLAFDPETAVPWLIFEGRSLYVDEVFAALRNRTPSSTETDDLVALLHGQRQLLRSLRRRVYFERRDEGWRKMLPYQALELLEGVTLADLQAQTTEQRERLKDCIVEAISLLEGVRHPIVRRQFIVFVRPKYETPLL
;
A
#
# COMPACT_ATOMS: atom_id res chain seq x y z
N MET A 1 -20.68 -29.21 -5.16
CA MET A 1 -20.91 -27.94 -4.40
C MET A 1 -22.40 -27.67 -4.16
N MET A 2 -23.25 -27.66 -5.20
CA MET A 2 -24.70 -27.35 -5.08
C MET A 2 -25.48 -28.25 -4.08
N ARG A 3 -25.11 -29.52 -3.96
CA ARG A 3 -25.74 -30.48 -3.02
C ARG A 3 -25.53 -30.12 -1.54
N TYR A 4 -24.34 -29.60 -1.18
CA TYR A 4 -24.05 -29.14 0.18
C TYR A 4 -24.82 -27.86 0.53
N TRP A 5 -24.98 -26.96 -0.44
CA TRP A 5 -25.73 -25.72 -0.23
C TRP A 5 -27.21 -25.99 -0.01
N LEU A 6 -27.78 -26.93 -0.78
CA LEU A 6 -29.16 -27.36 -0.58
C LEU A 6 -29.41 -27.91 0.83
N ILE A 7 -28.49 -28.72 1.36
CA ILE A 7 -28.62 -29.27 2.72
C ILE A 7 -28.47 -28.16 3.77
N PHE A 8 -27.44 -27.32 3.63
CA PHE A 8 -27.18 -26.24 4.58
C PHE A 8 -28.32 -25.22 4.61
N LEU A 9 -28.82 -24.82 3.43
CA LEU A 9 -29.84 -23.79 3.26
C LEU A 9 -31.27 -24.32 3.38
N ALA A 10 -31.50 -25.64 3.41
CA ALA A 10 -32.84 -26.23 3.51
C ALA A 10 -33.78 -25.59 4.57
N PRO A 11 -33.31 -25.18 5.76
CA PRO A 11 -34.17 -24.51 6.75
C PRO A 11 -34.73 -23.15 6.29
N PHE A 12 -34.16 -22.55 5.25
CA PHE A 12 -34.54 -21.25 4.69
C PHE A 12 -35.37 -21.39 3.41
N ASN A 13 -35.96 -22.57 3.17
CA ASN A 13 -36.90 -22.76 2.08
C ASN A 13 -38.18 -21.93 2.27
N GLY A 14 -38.70 -21.39 1.17
CA GLY A 14 -39.95 -20.66 1.09
C GLY A 14 -39.78 -19.14 1.10
N LYS A 15 -40.87 -18.44 1.42
CA LYS A 15 -40.97 -16.98 1.38
C LYS A 15 -40.51 -16.29 2.66
N SER A 16 -40.40 -17.04 3.75
CA SER A 16 -40.03 -16.55 5.08
C SER A 16 -38.68 -17.13 5.52
N LEU A 17 -38.07 -16.51 6.53
CA LEU A 17 -36.82 -16.95 7.12
C LEU A 17 -37.05 -17.81 8.38
N ALA A 18 -37.97 -18.77 8.30
CA ALA A 18 -38.34 -19.64 9.42
C ALA A 18 -37.13 -20.42 10.00
N GLY A 19 -36.08 -20.63 9.21
CA GLY A 19 -34.83 -21.22 9.69
C GLY A 19 -34.11 -20.43 10.79
N LEU A 20 -34.36 -19.11 10.91
CA LEU A 20 -33.73 -18.24 11.91
C LEU A 20 -34.31 -18.37 13.32
N SER A 21 -35.53 -18.91 13.47
CA SER A 21 -36.15 -19.10 14.79
C SER A 21 -35.68 -20.37 15.51
N LYS A 22 -34.77 -21.14 14.91
CA LYS A 22 -34.23 -22.38 15.49
C LYS A 22 -33.08 -22.06 16.47
N GLN A 23 -32.93 -22.87 17.52
CA GLN A 23 -31.85 -22.76 18.52
C GLN A 23 -30.46 -23.22 18.02
N GLN A 24 -30.20 -23.15 16.71
CA GLN A 24 -28.94 -23.63 16.11
C GLN A 24 -28.24 -22.50 15.37
N ALA A 25 -26.98 -22.23 15.71
CA ALA A 25 -26.11 -21.36 14.92
C ALA A 25 -25.59 -22.14 13.69
N ARG A 26 -25.65 -21.50 12.51
CA ARG A 26 -25.15 -22.06 11.25
C ARG A 26 -24.20 -21.07 10.61
N ILE A 27 -23.01 -21.52 10.21
CA ILE A 27 -21.99 -20.68 9.57
C ILE A 27 -21.65 -21.28 8.21
N ILE A 28 -21.62 -20.43 7.19
CA ILE A 28 -21.15 -20.78 5.86
C ILE A 28 -20.23 -19.68 5.34
N ALA A 29 -19.05 -20.07 4.87
CA ALA A 29 -18.18 -19.20 4.07
C ALA A 29 -18.45 -19.49 2.59
N ILE A 30 -18.80 -18.46 1.83
CA ILE A 30 -19.27 -18.60 0.46
C ILE A 30 -18.81 -17.41 -0.38
N ASN A 31 -18.42 -17.69 -1.63
CA ASN A 31 -18.08 -16.64 -2.58
C ASN A 31 -19.35 -15.83 -2.92
N GLU A 32 -19.28 -14.50 -2.84
CA GLU A 32 -20.41 -13.59 -3.07
C GLU A 32 -21.06 -13.82 -4.44
N GLY A 33 -20.26 -13.87 -5.51
CA GLY A 33 -20.75 -14.09 -6.87
C GLY A 33 -21.49 -15.42 -7.00
N ARG A 34 -20.91 -16.51 -6.50
CA ARG A 34 -21.57 -17.83 -6.54
C ARG A 34 -22.85 -17.87 -5.71
N LEU A 35 -22.90 -17.17 -4.57
CA LEU A 35 -24.11 -17.07 -3.75
C LEU A 35 -25.21 -16.30 -4.49
N ARG A 36 -24.85 -15.16 -5.10
CA ARG A 36 -25.77 -14.36 -5.93
C ARG A 36 -26.30 -15.18 -7.09
N ASP A 37 -25.43 -15.89 -7.83
CA ASP A 37 -25.85 -16.75 -8.93
C ASP A 37 -26.80 -17.86 -8.49
N PHE A 38 -26.54 -18.48 -7.35
CA PHE A 38 -27.44 -19.48 -6.79
C PHE A 38 -28.81 -18.89 -6.40
N LEU A 39 -28.85 -17.68 -5.84
CA LEU A 39 -30.09 -17.07 -5.38
C LEU A 39 -30.89 -16.38 -6.51
N ASP A 40 -30.23 -15.83 -7.53
CA ASP A 40 -30.87 -15.06 -8.60
C ASP A 40 -30.98 -15.79 -9.93
N HIS A 41 -30.05 -16.67 -10.28
CA HIS A 41 -29.98 -17.29 -11.61
C HIS A 41 -30.28 -18.79 -11.58
N SER A 42 -30.32 -19.43 -10.41
CA SER A 42 -30.60 -20.87 -10.34
C SER A 42 -32.10 -21.19 -10.45
N PRO A 43 -32.45 -22.41 -10.93
CA PRO A 43 -33.83 -22.91 -10.92
C PRO A 43 -34.45 -22.98 -9.51
N LEU A 44 -33.62 -22.90 -8.46
CA LEU A 44 -34.02 -22.97 -7.05
C LEU A 44 -34.35 -21.59 -6.47
N ARG A 45 -34.25 -20.50 -7.25
CA ARG A 45 -34.56 -19.13 -6.82
C ARG A 45 -35.89 -19.02 -6.06
N ASN A 46 -36.95 -19.60 -6.62
CA ASN A 46 -38.29 -19.56 -6.03
C ASN A 46 -38.37 -20.37 -4.72
N LYS A 47 -37.51 -21.36 -4.55
CA LYS A 47 -37.42 -22.18 -3.34
C LYS A 47 -36.80 -21.41 -2.16
N PHE A 48 -35.99 -20.38 -2.41
CA PHE A 48 -35.28 -19.62 -1.38
C PHE A 48 -35.64 -18.12 -1.39
N GLU A 49 -36.90 -17.78 -1.68
CA GLU A 49 -37.31 -16.39 -1.90
C GLU A 49 -37.03 -15.47 -0.70
N GLY A 50 -37.31 -15.93 0.53
CA GLY A 50 -37.05 -15.15 1.74
C GLY A 50 -35.55 -14.88 1.97
N LEU A 51 -34.72 -15.92 1.79
CA LEU A 51 -33.26 -15.82 1.87
C LEU A 51 -32.69 -14.90 0.80
N ARG A 52 -33.16 -15.05 -0.45
CA ARG A 52 -32.79 -14.20 -1.58
C ARG A 52 -33.05 -12.73 -1.26
N ARG A 53 -34.24 -12.40 -0.76
CA ARG A 53 -34.62 -11.02 -0.42
C ARG A 53 -33.68 -10.43 0.64
N ALA A 54 -33.39 -11.17 1.71
CA ALA A 54 -32.52 -10.68 2.78
C ALA A 54 -31.06 -10.51 2.33
N VAL A 55 -30.51 -11.51 1.63
CA VAL A 55 -29.11 -11.49 1.18
C VAL A 55 -28.86 -10.41 0.13
N LEU A 56 -29.75 -10.31 -0.87
CA LEU A 56 -29.60 -9.29 -1.92
C LEU A 56 -29.96 -7.89 -1.42
N GLY A 57 -30.93 -7.77 -0.50
CA GLY A 57 -31.22 -6.51 0.17
C GLY A 57 -30.00 -5.94 0.88
N PHE A 58 -29.22 -6.81 1.56
CA PHE A 58 -27.94 -6.44 2.14
C PHE A 58 -26.92 -6.02 1.08
N PHE A 59 -26.64 -6.87 0.08
CA PHE A 59 -25.55 -6.59 -0.87
C PHE A 59 -25.83 -5.46 -1.89
N LEU A 60 -27.08 -5.21 -2.26
CA LEU A 60 -27.45 -4.21 -3.26
C LEU A 60 -27.89 -2.89 -2.64
N ASN A 61 -28.61 -2.95 -1.52
CA ASN A 61 -29.30 -1.80 -0.95
C ASN A 61 -28.75 -1.40 0.43
N GLY A 62 -27.72 -2.10 0.94
CA GLY A 62 -27.17 -1.84 2.26
C GLY A 62 -28.15 -2.10 3.41
N GLN A 63 -29.19 -2.92 3.19
CA GLN A 63 -30.19 -3.21 4.20
C GLN A 63 -29.60 -4.11 5.29
N ASN A 64 -29.89 -3.80 6.55
CA ASN A 64 -29.47 -4.66 7.65
C ASN A 64 -30.12 -6.05 7.53
N PRO A 65 -29.36 -7.14 7.74
CA PRO A 65 -29.94 -8.47 7.81
C PRO A 65 -30.97 -8.56 8.94
N PRO A 66 -32.00 -9.41 8.80
CA PRO A 66 -33.01 -9.58 9.83
C PRO A 66 -32.42 -10.18 11.11
N LYS A 67 -33.10 -9.96 12.24
CA LYS A 67 -32.69 -10.48 13.55
C LYS A 67 -32.44 -12.00 13.48
N GLY A 68 -31.28 -12.44 13.97
CA GLY A 68 -30.84 -13.83 13.93
C GLY A 68 -29.97 -14.20 12.72
N MET A 69 -29.82 -13.30 11.74
CA MET A 69 -28.90 -13.45 10.61
C MET A 69 -27.76 -12.42 10.72
N LEU A 70 -26.54 -12.88 10.44
CA LEU A 70 -25.37 -12.02 10.26
C LEU A 70 -24.77 -12.29 8.89
N VAL A 71 -24.56 -11.24 8.10
CA VAL A 71 -23.85 -11.32 6.82
C VAL A 71 -22.56 -10.52 6.96
N VAL A 72 -21.43 -11.19 6.83
CA VAL A 72 -20.10 -10.55 6.87
C VAL A 72 -19.55 -10.53 5.45
N ASN A 73 -19.51 -9.36 4.82
CA ASN A 73 -18.86 -9.21 3.52
C ASN A 73 -17.36 -8.95 3.72
N LEU A 74 -16.54 -9.97 3.51
CA LEU A 74 -15.09 -9.85 3.59
C LEU A 74 -14.49 -8.94 2.50
N ASN A 75 -15.26 -8.60 1.46
CA ASN A 75 -14.85 -7.63 0.44
C ASN A 75 -14.84 -6.19 0.96
N LEU A 76 -15.52 -5.91 2.07
CA LEU A 76 -15.59 -4.58 2.69
C LEU A 76 -14.49 -4.36 3.73
N ARG A 77 -13.57 -5.32 3.88
CA ARG A 77 -12.49 -5.19 4.86
C ARG A 77 -11.51 -4.10 4.45
N ALA A 78 -11.10 -3.30 5.42
CA ALA A 78 -9.96 -2.41 5.28
C ALA A 78 -8.71 -3.13 5.79
N ILE A 79 -7.71 -3.29 4.92
CA ILE A 79 -6.48 -4.02 5.26
C ILE A 79 -5.57 -3.24 6.22
N ALA A 80 -5.64 -1.91 6.18
CA ALA A 80 -4.76 -1.02 6.91
C ALA A 80 -5.48 -0.24 8.03
N ALA A 81 -6.82 -0.35 8.13
CA ALA A 81 -7.57 0.26 9.22
C ALA A 81 -7.32 -0.49 10.55
N GLY A 82 -7.51 0.21 11.67
CA GLY A 82 -7.28 -0.34 13.01
C GLY A 82 -5.88 -0.12 13.57
N GLY A 83 -5.02 0.64 12.87
CA GLY A 83 -3.70 0.99 13.38
C GLY A 83 -2.83 -0.24 13.59
N SER A 84 -2.38 -0.45 14.83
CA SER A 84 -1.61 -1.62 15.26
C SER A 84 -2.41 -2.94 15.17
N ASP A 85 -3.74 -2.87 15.10
CA ASP A 85 -4.59 -4.05 14.96
C ASP A 85 -5.00 -4.33 13.51
N SER A 86 -4.43 -3.58 12.56
CA SER A 86 -4.72 -3.77 11.14
C SER A 86 -4.27 -5.14 10.63
N LEU A 87 -4.97 -5.66 9.61
CA LEU A 87 -4.59 -6.93 8.97
C LEU A 87 -3.17 -6.88 8.38
N MET A 88 -2.75 -5.71 7.87
CA MET A 88 -1.37 -5.50 7.41
C MET A 88 -0.39 -5.68 8.57
N GLU A 89 -0.59 -4.99 9.69
CA GLU A 89 0.29 -5.09 10.86
C GLU A 89 0.35 -6.52 11.40
N GLN A 90 -0.82 -7.16 11.59
CA GLN A 90 -0.89 -8.55 12.06
C GLN A 90 -0.15 -9.51 11.13
N GLN A 91 -0.25 -9.32 9.81
CA GLN A 91 0.43 -10.19 8.86
C GLN A 91 1.93 -9.94 8.80
N LEU A 92 2.35 -8.68 8.90
CA LEU A 92 3.77 -8.34 8.96
C LEU A 92 4.40 -8.88 10.24
N GLN A 93 3.76 -8.68 11.40
CA GLN A 93 4.19 -9.25 12.69
C GLN A 93 4.33 -10.77 12.64
N ALA A 94 3.38 -11.46 12.00
CA ALA A 94 3.48 -12.91 11.83
C ALA A 94 4.72 -13.34 11.04
N MET A 95 5.21 -12.52 10.09
CA MET A 95 6.44 -12.76 9.31
C MET A 95 7.72 -12.31 10.03
N LEU A 96 7.60 -11.48 11.05
CA LEU A 96 8.72 -10.96 11.87
C LEU A 96 8.97 -11.78 13.14
N LYS A 97 8.19 -12.83 13.35
CA LYS A 97 8.31 -13.74 14.48
C LYS A 97 9.74 -14.31 14.60
N PRO A 98 10.37 -14.28 15.80
CA PRO A 98 11.75 -14.73 15.98
C PRO A 98 12.01 -16.16 15.48
N GLU A 99 11.03 -17.06 15.56
CA GLU A 99 11.16 -18.45 15.14
C GLU A 99 11.43 -18.58 13.63
N ILE A 100 10.95 -17.63 12.82
CA ILE A 100 11.20 -17.59 11.37
C ILE A 100 12.65 -17.21 11.09
N TRP A 101 13.23 -16.34 11.90
CA TRP A 101 14.56 -15.76 11.70
C TRP A 101 15.67 -16.42 12.52
N ALA A 102 15.32 -17.40 13.37
CA ALA A 102 16.27 -18.16 14.19
C ALA A 102 17.46 -18.75 13.38
N PRO A 103 17.29 -19.27 12.15
CA PRO A 103 18.42 -19.74 11.35
C PRO A 103 19.44 -18.65 10.99
N CYS A 104 19.02 -17.38 10.96
CA CYS A 104 19.91 -16.26 10.67
C CYS A 104 20.83 -15.91 11.84
N GLU A 105 20.54 -16.35 13.06
CA GLU A 105 21.32 -16.01 14.25
C GLU A 105 22.73 -16.62 14.23
N THR A 106 22.90 -17.78 13.59
CA THR A 106 24.19 -18.46 13.40
C THR A 106 24.74 -18.30 11.98
N CYS A 107 24.09 -17.50 11.13
CA CYS A 107 24.50 -17.32 9.74
C CYS A 107 25.75 -16.43 9.66
N SER A 108 26.77 -16.86 8.90
CA SER A 108 28.00 -16.10 8.69
C SER A 108 27.78 -14.74 8.01
N LEU A 109 26.69 -14.61 7.25
CA LEU A 109 26.33 -13.37 6.55
C LEU A 109 25.45 -12.44 7.38
N LYS A 110 25.03 -12.81 8.60
CA LYS A 110 24.04 -12.06 9.41
C LYS A 110 24.31 -10.56 9.45
N GLN A 111 25.55 -10.17 9.76
CA GLN A 111 25.94 -8.76 9.90
C GLN A 111 25.92 -7.98 8.59
N ARG A 112 25.95 -8.65 7.43
CA ARG A 112 25.98 -8.01 6.11
C ARG A 112 24.72 -8.32 5.27
N CYS A 113 23.78 -9.08 5.81
CA CYS A 113 22.60 -9.55 5.09
C CYS A 113 21.52 -8.46 5.07
N PRO A 114 21.13 -7.94 3.89
CA PRO A 114 20.11 -6.90 3.79
C PRO A 114 18.72 -7.43 4.19
N LEU A 115 18.43 -8.71 3.94
CA LEU A 115 17.13 -9.31 4.28
C LEU A 115 16.94 -9.42 5.79
N LYS A 116 18.01 -9.80 6.51
CA LYS A 116 18.04 -9.83 7.98
C LYS A 116 17.99 -8.42 8.54
N ALA A 117 18.70 -7.46 7.95
CA ALA A 117 18.60 -6.05 8.35
C ALA A 117 17.17 -5.48 8.17
N ASN A 118 16.45 -5.84 7.10
CA ASN A 118 15.03 -5.48 6.93
C ASN A 118 14.17 -6.04 8.06
N ALA A 119 14.34 -7.32 8.37
CA ALA A 119 13.62 -7.98 9.46
C ALA A 119 13.92 -7.32 10.81
N ASP A 120 15.20 -7.13 11.15
CA ASP A 120 15.65 -6.55 12.41
C ASP A 120 15.16 -5.10 12.57
N THR A 121 15.15 -4.32 11.48
CA THR A 121 14.57 -2.96 11.46
C THR A 121 13.10 -2.99 11.83
N LEU A 122 12.35 -3.90 11.21
CA LEU A 122 10.89 -3.95 11.35
C LEU A 122 10.46 -4.67 12.63
N SER A 123 11.27 -5.55 13.21
CA SER A 123 11.03 -6.19 14.50
C SER A 123 11.57 -5.39 15.69
N ASP A 124 12.34 -4.32 15.47
CA ASP A 124 12.88 -3.48 16.53
C ASP A 124 11.77 -2.99 17.48
N THR A 125 12.02 -3.05 18.78
CA THR A 125 11.01 -2.76 19.82
C THR A 125 10.65 -1.27 19.86
N SER A 126 11.62 -0.39 19.61
CA SER A 126 11.48 1.06 19.77
C SER A 126 11.09 1.75 18.48
N SER A 127 11.85 1.50 17.41
CA SER A 127 11.74 2.16 16.12
C SER A 127 10.89 1.36 15.13
N GLY A 128 10.81 0.04 15.29
CA GLY A 128 10.02 -0.84 14.43
C GLY A 128 8.55 -0.41 14.30
N PRO A 129 7.81 -0.12 15.40
CA PRO A 129 6.43 0.37 15.30
C PRO A 129 6.28 1.64 14.44
N LEU A 130 7.26 2.55 14.51
CA LEU A 130 7.24 3.79 13.73
C LEU A 130 7.50 3.53 12.25
N VAL A 131 8.40 2.61 11.91
CA VAL A 131 8.64 2.21 10.51
C VAL A 131 7.43 1.48 9.94
N ARG A 132 6.84 0.54 10.68
CA ARG A 132 5.65 -0.21 10.25
C ARG A 132 4.42 0.67 10.09
N ALA A 133 4.25 1.70 10.94
CA ALA A 133 3.20 2.71 10.76
C ALA A 133 3.30 3.44 9.41
N ARG A 134 4.52 3.68 8.91
CA ARG A 134 4.75 4.34 7.62
C ARG A 134 4.55 3.40 6.44
N ILE A 135 4.93 2.13 6.59
CA ILE A 135 4.53 1.09 5.63
C ILE A 135 3.01 1.01 5.57
N ARG A 136 2.31 0.96 6.72
CA ARG A 136 0.84 0.96 6.79
C ARG A 136 0.24 2.13 6.04
N ARG A 137 0.85 3.32 6.18
CA ARG A 137 0.40 4.51 5.47
C ARG A 137 0.42 4.36 3.95
N LEU A 138 1.41 3.67 3.38
CA LEU A 138 1.44 3.37 1.94
C LEU A 138 0.27 2.44 1.53
N PHE A 139 -0.04 1.43 2.35
CA PHE A 139 -1.18 0.54 2.10
C PHE A 139 -2.53 1.26 2.28
N GLU A 140 -2.64 2.22 3.20
CA GLU A 140 -3.82 3.09 3.35
C GLU A 140 -4.08 3.91 2.10
N VAL A 141 -3.03 4.51 1.52
CA VAL A 141 -3.11 5.22 0.24
C VAL A 141 -3.69 4.32 -0.84
N VAL A 142 -3.16 3.10 -1.01
CA VAL A 142 -3.67 2.16 -2.02
C VAL A 142 -5.13 1.78 -1.74
N HIS A 143 -5.48 1.56 -0.47
CA HIS A 143 -6.85 1.25 -0.07
C HIS A 143 -7.83 2.39 -0.40
N LEU A 144 -7.46 3.63 -0.08
CA LEU A 144 -8.29 4.83 -0.31
C LEU A 144 -8.45 5.17 -1.78
N ARG A 145 -7.46 4.83 -2.63
CA ARG A 145 -7.57 4.95 -4.09
C ARG A 145 -8.61 4.01 -4.70
N ARG A 146 -9.02 2.95 -3.99
CA ARG A 146 -10.07 1.99 -4.39
C ARG A 146 -9.92 1.39 -5.80
N GLN A 147 -8.70 1.34 -6.33
CA GLN A 147 -8.42 0.79 -7.66
C GLN A 147 -8.44 -0.74 -7.69
N GLN A 148 -8.15 -1.38 -6.55
CA GLN A 148 -8.14 -2.83 -6.42
C GLN A 148 -8.67 -3.25 -5.05
N HIS A 149 -9.46 -4.32 -5.03
CA HIS A 149 -9.76 -5.04 -3.80
C HIS A 149 -8.57 -5.94 -3.43
N VAL A 150 -7.91 -5.61 -2.32
CA VAL A 150 -6.72 -6.33 -1.87
C VAL A 150 -7.08 -7.64 -1.17
N THR A 151 -6.60 -8.77 -1.70
CA THR A 151 -6.77 -10.08 -1.09
C THR A 151 -5.71 -10.34 -0.02
N MET A 152 -5.94 -11.32 0.88
CA MET A 152 -4.90 -11.75 1.85
C MET A 152 -3.68 -12.39 1.16
N ARG A 153 -3.84 -12.85 -0.08
CA ARG A 153 -2.72 -13.37 -0.88
C ARG A 153 -1.85 -12.20 -1.35
N ASP A 154 -2.49 -11.20 -1.96
CA ASP A 154 -1.79 -9.99 -2.43
C ASP A 154 -1.05 -9.31 -1.27
N LEU A 155 -1.72 -9.18 -0.12
CA LEU A 155 -1.12 -8.61 1.09
C LEU A 155 0.14 -9.38 1.53
N ARG A 156 0.04 -10.71 1.67
CA ARG A 156 1.19 -11.53 2.09
C ARG A 156 2.31 -11.52 1.05
N SER A 157 1.96 -11.53 -0.23
CA SER A 157 2.92 -11.42 -1.33
C SER A 157 3.69 -10.10 -1.27
N ALA A 158 2.99 -8.96 -1.15
CA ALA A 158 3.62 -7.65 -1.04
C ALA A 158 4.48 -7.48 0.22
N LEU A 159 4.06 -8.03 1.37
CA LEU A 159 4.85 -7.99 2.60
C LEU A 159 6.08 -8.91 2.54
N SER A 160 5.96 -10.08 1.92
CA SER A 160 7.10 -10.95 1.65
C SER A 160 8.09 -10.27 0.71
N TYR A 161 7.60 -9.60 -0.34
CA TYR A 161 8.42 -8.82 -1.25
C TYR A 161 9.12 -7.67 -0.53
N LEU A 162 8.43 -6.94 0.35
CA LEU A 162 9.02 -5.88 1.17
C LEU A 162 10.22 -6.38 2.00
N LEU A 163 10.13 -7.58 2.58
CA LEU A 163 11.18 -8.15 3.43
C LEU A 163 12.33 -8.78 2.63
N LEU A 164 11.98 -9.58 1.62
CA LEU A 164 12.90 -10.53 0.98
C LEU A 164 13.27 -10.14 -0.45
N ARG A 165 12.49 -9.26 -1.10
CA ARG A 165 12.68 -8.84 -2.50
C ARG A 165 12.82 -10.00 -3.49
N ASP A 166 12.21 -11.15 -3.20
CA ASP A 166 12.35 -12.41 -3.94
C ASP A 166 13.77 -13.02 -3.94
N HIS A 167 14.57 -12.73 -2.90
CA HIS A 167 15.93 -13.26 -2.75
C HIS A 167 16.04 -14.24 -1.57
N GLY A 168 16.90 -15.23 -1.71
CA GLY A 168 17.29 -16.17 -0.67
C GLY A 168 18.72 -15.92 -0.14
N CYS A 169 19.15 -16.77 0.81
CA CYS A 169 20.49 -16.68 1.41
C CYS A 169 21.61 -16.87 0.37
N GLU A 170 21.42 -17.77 -0.60
CA GLU A 170 22.39 -18.02 -1.67
C GLU A 170 22.57 -16.81 -2.59
N ASP A 171 21.49 -16.06 -2.85
CA ASP A 171 21.56 -14.84 -3.65
C ASP A 171 22.33 -13.75 -2.91
N VAL A 172 22.07 -13.58 -1.61
CA VAL A 172 22.82 -12.64 -0.77
C VAL A 172 24.31 -12.97 -0.76
N ALA A 173 24.67 -14.26 -0.64
CA ALA A 173 26.06 -14.69 -0.70
C ALA A 173 26.74 -14.30 -2.02
N ARG A 174 26.04 -14.48 -3.15
CA ARG A 174 26.52 -14.12 -4.48
C ARG A 174 26.69 -12.60 -4.64
N ILE A 175 25.71 -11.83 -4.19
CA ILE A 175 25.69 -10.36 -4.28
C ILE A 175 26.82 -9.75 -3.45
N LEU A 176 27.08 -10.27 -2.25
CA LEU A 176 28.15 -9.75 -1.39
C LEU A 176 29.56 -9.98 -1.98
N GLY A 177 29.69 -10.86 -2.98
CA GLY A 177 30.93 -11.11 -3.72
C GLY A 177 31.03 -10.39 -5.07
N SER A 178 30.01 -9.63 -5.50
CA SER A 178 30.02 -8.92 -6.80
C SER A 178 30.56 -7.49 -6.69
N GLU A 179 31.08 -6.94 -7.80
CA GLU A 179 31.58 -5.55 -7.86
C GLU A 179 30.47 -4.51 -7.58
N ASP A 180 29.26 -4.78 -8.10
CA ASP A 180 28.05 -3.95 -7.95
C ASP A 180 27.27 -4.23 -6.65
N ALA A 181 27.93 -4.82 -5.63
CA ALA A 181 27.28 -5.22 -4.38
C ALA A 181 26.49 -4.05 -3.76
N THR A 182 27.07 -2.85 -3.69
CA THR A 182 26.45 -1.69 -3.03
C THR A 182 25.10 -1.33 -3.64
N GLU A 183 25.03 -1.19 -4.96
CA GLU A 183 23.83 -0.80 -5.69
C GLU A 183 22.73 -1.86 -5.55
N VAL A 184 23.10 -3.15 -5.60
CA VAL A 184 22.15 -4.25 -5.41
C VAL A 184 21.67 -4.33 -3.96
N LEU A 185 22.55 -4.14 -2.97
CA LEU A 185 22.18 -4.15 -1.55
C LEU A 185 21.21 -3.00 -1.21
N ILE A 186 21.40 -1.81 -1.77
CA ILE A 186 20.44 -0.70 -1.64
C ILE A 186 19.09 -1.13 -2.20
N ARG A 187 19.06 -1.73 -3.39
CA ARG A 187 17.84 -2.28 -3.98
C ARG A 187 17.23 -3.41 -3.16
N LEU A 188 17.95 -4.07 -2.27
CA LEU A 188 17.39 -5.09 -1.36
C LEU A 188 16.83 -4.50 -0.05
N SER A 189 17.12 -3.23 0.23
CA SER A 189 16.54 -2.53 1.37
C SER A 189 15.01 -2.48 1.28
N TYR A 190 14.35 -2.65 2.43
CA TYR A 190 12.90 -2.48 2.55
C TYR A 190 12.44 -1.08 2.09
N THR A 191 13.31 -0.06 2.22
CA THR A 191 13.02 1.32 1.79
C THR A 191 12.84 1.42 0.27
N GLU A 192 13.46 0.52 -0.50
CA GLU A 192 13.40 0.49 -1.96
C GLU A 192 12.33 -0.47 -2.49
N ALA A 193 11.59 -1.18 -1.63
CA ALA A 193 10.63 -2.21 -2.04
C ALA A 193 9.58 -1.69 -3.03
N PHE A 194 9.11 -0.46 -2.81
CA PHE A 194 8.10 0.18 -3.64
C PHE A 194 8.68 1.37 -4.41
N ALA A 195 9.98 1.37 -4.69
CA ALA A 195 10.59 2.36 -5.55
C ALA A 195 10.02 2.25 -6.98
N GLN A 196 9.63 3.38 -7.56
CA GLN A 196 9.27 3.44 -8.98
C GLN A 196 10.51 3.07 -9.80
N GLN A 197 10.34 2.13 -10.72
CA GLN A 197 11.41 1.68 -11.61
C GLN A 197 11.41 2.54 -12.87
N ASP A 198 12.60 3.01 -13.27
CA ASP A 198 12.77 3.62 -14.59
C ASP A 198 12.60 2.49 -15.63
N ASN A 199 11.65 2.66 -16.56
CA ASN A 199 11.28 1.66 -17.59
C ASN A 199 12.44 1.16 -18.46
N SER A 200 13.61 1.80 -18.39
CA SER A 200 14.80 1.48 -19.19
C SER A 200 15.57 0.23 -18.73
N ALA A 201 15.48 -0.16 -17.46
CA ALA A 201 16.31 -1.24 -16.92
C ALA A 201 15.69 -2.65 -17.03
N PHE A 202 14.38 -2.78 -17.21
CA PHE A 202 13.67 -4.07 -17.16
C PHE A 202 13.53 -4.79 -18.50
N ASN A 203 13.94 -4.18 -19.62
CA ASN A 203 13.84 -4.81 -20.94
C ASN A 203 15.08 -5.62 -21.36
N GLN A 204 16.10 -5.78 -20.50
CA GLN A 204 17.33 -6.49 -20.90
C GLN A 204 17.26 -8.02 -20.74
N SER A 205 16.32 -8.57 -19.97
CA SER A 205 16.27 -10.02 -19.71
C SER A 205 15.16 -10.78 -20.44
N GLY A 206 14.23 -10.11 -21.14
CA GLY A 206 13.14 -10.76 -21.90
C GLY A 206 12.17 -11.62 -21.06
N ILE A 207 12.37 -11.71 -19.74
CA ILE A 207 11.52 -12.43 -18.81
C ILE A 207 10.41 -11.48 -18.38
N GLN A 208 9.17 -11.79 -18.76
CA GLN A 208 7.98 -11.19 -18.15
C GLN A 208 7.97 -11.58 -16.66
N VAL A 209 8.63 -10.77 -15.83
CA VAL A 209 8.42 -10.85 -14.38
C VAL A 209 6.96 -10.45 -14.17
N THR A 210 6.15 -11.40 -13.72
CA THR A 210 4.76 -11.11 -13.35
C THR A 210 4.81 -10.21 -12.12
N GLU A 211 4.73 -8.90 -12.35
CA GLU A 211 4.73 -7.92 -11.27
C GLU A 211 3.46 -8.11 -10.41
N ASP A 212 3.65 -8.31 -9.11
CA ASP A 212 2.55 -8.36 -8.17
C ASP A 212 1.72 -7.08 -8.29
N ARG A 213 0.41 -7.23 -8.50
CA ARG A 213 -0.49 -6.10 -8.76
C ARG A 213 -0.51 -5.08 -7.63
N LEU A 214 -0.41 -5.53 -6.38
CA LEU A 214 -0.39 -4.66 -5.22
C LEU A 214 0.95 -3.91 -5.12
N VAL A 215 2.06 -4.58 -5.41
CA VAL A 215 3.39 -3.94 -5.49
C VAL A 215 3.37 -2.82 -6.53
N ARG A 216 2.78 -3.06 -7.70
CA ARG A 216 2.62 -2.02 -8.74
C ARG A 216 1.86 -0.80 -8.23
N LEU A 217 0.74 -1.00 -7.53
CA LEU A 217 -0.05 0.10 -6.95
C LEU A 217 0.71 0.85 -5.84
N LEU A 218 1.53 0.15 -5.06
CA LEU A 218 2.38 0.75 -4.03
C LEU A 218 3.51 1.60 -4.64
N ARG A 219 4.05 1.20 -5.80
CA ARG A 219 5.07 1.99 -6.54
C ARG A 219 4.54 3.32 -7.05
N GLU A 220 3.26 3.42 -7.34
CA GLU A 220 2.62 4.70 -7.71
C GLU A 220 2.57 5.67 -6.52
N ALA A 221 2.75 5.18 -5.29
CA ALA A 221 2.86 5.99 -4.08
C ALA A 221 4.32 6.19 -3.62
N ASP A 222 5.31 6.00 -4.51
CA ASP A 222 6.73 6.14 -4.21
C ASP A 222 7.08 7.54 -3.69
N VAL A 223 7.40 7.62 -2.41
CA VAL A 223 7.80 8.84 -1.69
C VAL A 223 9.14 9.40 -2.20
N GLY A 224 9.98 8.59 -2.85
CA GLY A 224 11.23 9.05 -3.46
C GLY A 224 11.00 10.04 -4.60
N GLN A 225 9.84 9.99 -5.26
CA GLN A 225 9.48 10.87 -6.37
C GLN A 225 8.97 12.25 -5.94
N VAL A 226 8.72 12.46 -4.64
CA VAL A 226 8.18 13.72 -4.13
C VAL A 226 9.34 14.66 -3.83
N ASP A 227 9.52 15.66 -4.71
CA ASP A 227 10.55 16.67 -4.54
C ASP A 227 10.28 17.54 -3.30
N THR A 228 11.30 17.71 -2.46
CA THR A 228 11.25 18.54 -1.26
C THR A 228 12.54 19.36 -1.17
N PRO A 229 12.62 20.53 -1.83
CA PRO A 229 13.88 21.27 -2.03
C PRO A 229 14.69 21.52 -0.76
N ASP A 230 14.02 21.81 0.37
CA ASP A 230 14.72 22.04 1.65
C ASP A 230 15.30 20.77 2.26
N LEU A 231 14.61 19.62 2.12
CA LEU A 231 15.13 18.34 2.54
C LEU A 231 16.27 17.90 1.61
N ASP A 232 16.09 18.07 0.30
CA ASP A 232 17.09 17.68 -0.71
C ASP A 232 18.41 18.42 -0.51
N ARG A 233 18.35 19.73 -0.24
CA ARG A 233 19.54 20.53 0.07
C ARG A 233 20.28 19.99 1.30
N LYS A 234 19.55 19.62 2.35
CA LYS A 234 20.14 19.04 3.57
C LYS A 234 20.77 17.68 3.28
N LEU A 235 20.07 16.81 2.56
CA LEU A 235 20.57 15.48 2.18
C LEU A 235 21.80 15.57 1.27
N ALA A 236 21.83 16.50 0.32
CA ALA A 236 22.98 16.70 -0.55
C ALA A 236 24.22 17.15 0.24
N PHE A 237 24.03 18.03 1.23
CA PHE A 237 25.10 18.55 2.08
C PHE A 237 25.60 17.49 3.08
N ASP A 238 24.70 17.02 3.96
CA ASP A 238 25.00 16.05 5.00
C ASP A 238 23.77 15.20 5.35
N PRO A 239 23.66 13.97 4.80
CA PRO A 239 22.59 13.04 5.11
C PRO A 239 22.51 12.66 6.59
N GLU A 240 23.63 12.60 7.31
CA GLU A 240 23.67 12.10 8.68
C GLU A 240 22.96 13.05 9.65
N THR A 241 22.99 14.36 9.37
CA THR A 241 22.34 15.38 10.19
C THR A 241 21.09 16.00 9.54
N ALA A 242 20.72 15.56 8.34
CA ALA A 242 19.61 16.14 7.57
C ALA A 242 18.25 16.09 8.29
N VAL A 243 18.03 15.04 9.09
CA VAL A 243 16.83 14.80 9.89
C VAL A 243 17.20 14.14 11.22
N PRO A 244 16.37 14.24 12.27
CA PRO A 244 16.56 13.41 13.45
C PRO A 244 16.26 11.95 13.09
N TRP A 245 17.27 11.10 13.00
CA TRP A 245 17.11 9.69 12.65
C TRP A 245 16.57 8.84 13.80
N LEU A 246 15.85 7.78 13.46
CA LEU A 246 15.53 6.68 14.36
C LEU A 246 16.79 5.90 14.72
N ILE A 247 16.77 5.27 15.90
CA ILE A 247 17.86 4.43 16.41
C ILE A 247 17.34 3.00 16.49
N PHE A 248 18.14 2.04 16.06
CA PHE A 248 17.77 0.62 16.02
C PHE A 248 18.78 -0.16 16.85
N GLU A 249 18.30 -0.98 17.78
CA GLU A 249 19.16 -1.73 18.71
C GLU A 249 19.68 -3.03 18.08
N GLY A 250 18.82 -3.72 17.33
CA GLY A 250 19.12 -5.03 16.75
C GLY A 250 19.65 -5.01 15.32
N ARG A 251 19.66 -3.84 14.67
CA ARG A 251 20.02 -3.71 13.24
C ARG A 251 21.52 -3.53 13.05
N SER A 252 22.09 -4.26 12.09
CA SER A 252 23.50 -4.09 11.70
C SER A 252 23.78 -2.68 11.14
N LEU A 253 24.91 -2.10 11.57
CA LEU A 253 25.46 -0.85 11.06
C LEU A 253 25.93 -0.94 9.60
N TYR A 254 26.06 -2.15 9.05
CA TYR A 254 26.43 -2.35 7.64
C TYR A 254 25.45 -1.67 6.68
N VAL A 255 24.19 -1.48 7.08
CA VAL A 255 23.22 -0.71 6.28
C VAL A 255 23.72 0.73 6.07
N ASP A 256 24.24 1.38 7.10
CA ASP A 256 24.77 2.74 7.01
C ASP A 256 26.01 2.81 6.12
N GLU A 257 26.90 1.83 6.24
CA GLU A 257 28.08 1.68 5.39
C GLU A 257 27.69 1.54 3.90
N VAL A 258 26.63 0.78 3.60
CA VAL A 258 26.14 0.62 2.22
C VAL A 258 25.57 1.93 1.66
N PHE A 259 24.83 2.71 2.45
CA PHE A 259 24.37 4.04 2.03
C PHE A 259 25.52 5.05 1.86
N ALA A 260 26.51 5.02 2.75
CA ALA A 260 27.71 5.83 2.61
C ALA A 260 28.51 5.46 1.35
N ALA A 261 28.66 4.16 1.08
CA ALA A 261 29.31 3.66 -0.13
C ALA A 261 28.55 4.09 -1.40
N LEU A 262 27.22 4.03 -1.42
CA LEU A 262 26.41 4.51 -2.55
C LEU A 262 26.66 5.99 -2.82
N ARG A 263 26.67 6.82 -1.76
CA ARG A 263 26.97 8.26 -1.88
C ARG A 263 28.36 8.48 -2.47
N ASN A 264 29.37 7.79 -1.96
CA ASN A 264 30.76 7.94 -2.40
C ASN A 264 30.98 7.48 -3.86
N ARG A 265 30.20 6.49 -4.33
CA ARG A 265 30.22 6.02 -5.73
C ARG A 265 29.42 6.93 -6.68
N THR A 266 28.50 7.73 -6.15
CA THR A 266 27.65 8.60 -6.98
C THR A 266 28.51 9.75 -7.53
N PRO A 267 28.51 10.00 -8.86
CA PRO A 267 29.31 11.07 -9.47
C PRO A 267 29.04 12.43 -8.83
N SER A 268 30.10 13.09 -8.35
CA SER A 268 30.06 14.47 -7.86
C SER A 268 30.55 15.44 -8.93
N SER A 269 30.28 16.75 -8.80
CA SER A 269 30.76 17.75 -9.77
C SER A 269 32.28 17.79 -9.85
N THR A 270 32.86 17.07 -10.81
CA THR A 270 34.23 17.23 -11.31
C THR A 270 34.19 17.70 -12.76
N GLU A 271 35.23 18.37 -13.25
CA GLU A 271 35.22 19.07 -14.56
C GLU A 271 35.10 18.13 -15.79
N THR A 272 35.21 16.81 -15.60
CA THR A 272 35.30 15.81 -16.69
C THR A 272 34.07 14.91 -16.88
N ASP A 273 33.03 15.03 -16.06
CA ASP A 273 31.87 14.14 -16.11
C ASP A 273 30.80 14.61 -17.12
N ASP A 274 30.17 13.66 -17.82
CA ASP A 274 28.96 13.92 -18.61
C ASP A 274 27.85 14.45 -17.69
N LEU A 275 27.37 15.67 -17.96
CA LEU A 275 26.35 16.35 -17.18
C LEU A 275 25.07 15.51 -17.04
N VAL A 276 24.69 14.75 -18.07
CA VAL A 276 23.49 13.91 -18.02
C VAL A 276 23.66 12.76 -17.04
N ALA A 277 24.79 12.05 -17.13
CA ALA A 277 25.14 10.97 -16.19
C ALA A 277 25.20 11.47 -14.74
N LEU A 278 25.83 12.63 -14.51
CA LEU A 278 25.91 13.26 -13.20
C LEU A 278 24.52 13.57 -12.62
N LEU A 279 23.66 14.26 -13.40
CA LEU A 279 22.32 14.61 -12.95
C LEU A 279 21.45 13.37 -12.68
N HIS A 280 21.60 12.31 -13.49
CA HIS A 280 20.90 11.05 -13.25
C HIS A 280 21.37 10.36 -11.96
N GLY A 281 22.69 10.24 -11.74
CA GLY A 281 23.23 9.65 -10.51
C GLY A 281 22.78 10.40 -9.26
N GLN A 282 22.89 11.72 -9.26
CA GLN A 282 22.46 12.56 -8.13
C GLN A 282 20.95 12.44 -7.84
N ARG A 283 20.11 12.40 -8.88
CA ARG A 283 18.66 12.18 -8.71
C ARG A 283 18.35 10.80 -8.12
N GLN A 284 19.03 9.76 -8.57
CA GLN A 284 18.84 8.40 -8.04
C GLN A 284 19.28 8.29 -6.57
N LEU A 285 20.40 8.90 -6.21
CA LEU A 285 20.84 9.00 -4.82
C LEU A 285 19.80 9.71 -3.95
N LEU A 286 19.36 10.92 -4.35
CA LEU A 286 18.38 11.69 -3.60
C LEU A 286 17.05 10.94 -3.44
N ARG A 287 16.56 10.26 -4.49
CA ARG A 287 15.36 9.42 -4.40
C ARG A 287 15.51 8.33 -3.34
N SER A 288 16.65 7.66 -3.30
CA SER A 288 16.92 6.60 -2.31
C SER A 288 17.02 7.17 -0.89
N LEU A 289 17.68 8.31 -0.73
CA LEU A 289 17.78 9.00 0.55
C LEU A 289 16.41 9.51 1.04
N ARG A 290 15.56 10.06 0.17
CA ARG A 290 14.19 10.47 0.52
C ARG A 290 13.36 9.29 1.02
N ARG A 291 13.46 8.12 0.38
CA ARG A 291 12.77 6.91 0.87
C ARG A 291 13.26 6.53 2.25
N ARG A 292 14.59 6.52 2.46
CA ARG A 292 15.15 6.26 3.78
C ARG A 292 14.67 7.28 4.82
N VAL A 293 14.69 8.57 4.50
CA VAL A 293 14.17 9.64 5.38
C VAL A 293 12.70 9.44 5.70
N TYR A 294 11.87 9.09 4.72
CA TYR A 294 10.45 8.85 4.93
C TYR A 294 10.26 7.80 6.04
N PHE A 295 10.91 6.64 5.92
CA PHE A 295 10.75 5.55 6.89
C PHE A 295 11.46 5.80 8.23
N GLU A 296 12.63 6.41 8.22
CA GLU A 296 13.57 6.40 9.36
C GLU A 296 13.78 7.75 10.05
N ARG A 297 13.08 8.82 9.65
CA ARG A 297 13.07 10.05 10.47
C ARG A 297 12.21 9.88 11.72
N ARG A 298 12.61 10.48 12.83
CA ARG A 298 11.92 10.45 14.12
C ARG A 298 10.77 11.46 14.22
N ASP A 299 10.93 12.63 13.59
CA ASP A 299 9.91 13.66 13.58
C ASP A 299 8.74 13.34 12.63
N GLU A 300 7.72 14.21 12.59
CA GLU A 300 6.50 14.01 11.80
C GLU A 300 6.58 14.56 10.36
N GLY A 301 7.75 15.00 9.91
CA GLY A 301 7.95 15.55 8.57
C GLY A 301 7.68 14.54 7.44
N TRP A 302 7.70 13.23 7.75
CA TRP A 302 7.42 12.15 6.80
C TRP A 302 6.01 12.23 6.20
N ARG A 303 5.03 12.78 6.93
CA ARG A 303 3.63 12.88 6.45
C ARG A 303 3.50 13.71 5.18
N LYS A 304 4.32 14.77 5.07
CA LYS A 304 4.35 15.68 3.90
C LYS A 304 5.09 15.11 2.69
N MET A 305 5.79 13.98 2.85
CA MET A 305 6.55 13.33 1.78
C MET A 305 5.70 12.35 0.96
N LEU A 306 4.45 12.10 1.37
CA LEU A 306 3.51 11.34 0.55
C LEU A 306 3.10 12.15 -0.69
N PRO A 307 2.93 11.51 -1.86
CA PRO A 307 2.48 12.20 -3.06
C PRO A 307 1.04 12.74 -2.94
N TYR A 308 0.26 12.27 -1.97
CA TYR A 308 -1.13 12.66 -1.72
C TYR A 308 -1.23 13.65 -0.56
N GLN A 309 -1.00 14.94 -0.84
CA GLN A 309 -1.00 15.98 0.20
C GLN A 309 -2.36 16.23 0.86
N ALA A 310 -3.46 15.92 0.16
CA ALA A 310 -4.82 16.04 0.69
C ALA A 310 -5.29 14.79 1.47
N LEU A 311 -4.42 13.79 1.67
CA LEU A 311 -4.78 12.52 2.30
C LEU A 311 -5.32 12.70 3.72
N GLU A 312 -4.62 13.46 4.57
CA GLU A 312 -5.07 13.73 5.94
C GLU A 312 -6.44 14.41 5.98
N LEU A 313 -6.68 15.35 5.05
CA LEU A 313 -7.98 16.03 4.93
C LEU A 313 -9.08 15.05 4.50
N LEU A 314 -8.79 14.18 3.54
CA LEU A 314 -9.73 13.15 3.08
C LEU A 314 -10.10 12.18 4.22
N GLU A 315 -9.11 11.76 5.00
CA GLU A 315 -9.34 10.87 6.14
C GLU A 315 -10.13 11.52 7.26
N GLY A 316 -9.82 12.78 7.59
CA GLY A 316 -10.59 13.55 8.55
C GLY A 316 -12.08 13.65 8.19
N VAL A 317 -12.43 13.60 6.90
CA VAL A 317 -13.82 13.60 6.44
C VAL A 317 -14.40 12.19 6.31
N THR A 318 -13.63 11.21 5.84
CA THR A 318 -14.14 9.88 5.49
C THR A 318 -14.05 8.83 6.60
N LEU A 319 -13.10 8.98 7.52
CA LEU A 319 -12.79 8.02 8.58
C LEU A 319 -13.05 8.56 9.99
N ALA A 320 -13.21 9.87 10.18
CA ALA A 320 -13.60 10.40 11.48
C ALA A 320 -15.04 9.97 11.83
N ASP A 321 -15.26 9.63 13.10
CA ASP A 321 -16.61 9.43 13.65
C ASP A 321 -17.50 10.59 13.22
N LEU A 322 -18.73 10.29 12.77
CA LEU A 322 -19.69 11.26 12.26
C LEU A 322 -19.92 12.47 13.19
N GLN A 323 -19.58 12.33 14.48
CA GLN A 323 -19.69 13.33 15.54
C GLN A 323 -18.44 14.23 15.71
N ALA A 324 -17.28 13.82 15.22
CA ALA A 324 -16.00 14.57 15.31
C ALA A 324 -15.67 15.35 14.03
N GLN A 325 -16.50 15.23 12.99
CA GLN A 325 -16.27 15.90 11.71
C GLN A 325 -16.60 17.40 11.82
N THR A 326 -15.59 18.25 11.61
CA THR A 326 -15.85 19.69 11.55
C THR A 326 -16.41 20.05 10.18
N THR A 327 -17.46 20.89 10.16
CA THR A 327 -18.02 21.47 8.93
C THR A 327 -16.93 22.12 8.08
N GLU A 328 -15.92 22.72 8.72
CA GLU A 328 -14.76 23.32 8.09
C GLU A 328 -13.91 22.34 7.25
N GLN A 329 -13.62 21.13 7.76
CA GLN A 329 -12.86 20.13 7.01
C GLN A 329 -13.62 19.66 5.76
N ARG A 330 -14.94 19.50 5.86
CA ARG A 330 -15.80 19.13 4.73
C ARG A 330 -15.83 20.23 3.67
N GLU A 331 -15.99 21.48 4.09
CA GLU A 331 -15.97 22.64 3.20
C GLU A 331 -14.62 22.79 2.51
N ARG A 332 -13.52 22.67 3.25
CA ARG A 332 -12.17 22.70 2.69
C ARG A 332 -11.93 21.58 1.68
N LEU A 333 -12.38 20.36 1.99
CA LEU A 333 -12.26 19.23 1.06
C LEU A 333 -13.08 19.46 -0.21
N LYS A 334 -14.31 19.97 -0.07
CA LYS A 334 -15.16 20.35 -1.19
C LYS A 334 -14.45 21.37 -2.08
N ASP A 335 -13.89 22.43 -1.51
CA ASP A 335 -13.16 23.46 -2.27
C ASP A 335 -11.96 22.89 -3.02
N CYS A 336 -11.19 21.99 -2.38
CA CYS A 336 -10.09 21.29 -3.04
C CYS A 336 -10.57 20.43 -4.22
N ILE A 337 -11.71 19.74 -4.08
CA ILE A 337 -12.29 18.91 -5.16
C ILE A 337 -12.78 19.80 -6.31
N VAL A 338 -13.47 20.91 -6.02
CA VAL A 338 -13.94 21.87 -7.02
C VAL A 338 -12.76 22.44 -7.81
N GLU A 339 -11.71 22.89 -7.12
CA GLU A 339 -10.49 23.42 -7.76
C GLU A 339 -9.79 22.35 -8.61
N ALA A 340 -9.68 21.11 -8.11
CA ALA A 340 -9.06 20.02 -8.85
C ALA A 340 -9.83 19.63 -10.12
N ILE A 341 -11.15 19.49 -10.06
CA ILE A 341 -11.99 19.19 -11.23
C ILE A 341 -11.85 20.31 -12.27
N SER A 342 -12.02 21.56 -11.85
CA SER A 342 -11.91 22.71 -12.75
C SER A 342 -10.52 22.82 -13.40
N LEU A 343 -9.45 22.46 -12.69
CA LEU A 343 -8.09 22.39 -13.24
C LEU A 343 -7.92 21.27 -14.27
N LEU A 344 -8.49 20.08 -14.02
CA LEU A 344 -8.47 18.95 -14.96
C LEU A 344 -9.22 19.27 -16.25
N GLU A 345 -10.29 20.06 -16.13
CA GLU A 345 -11.09 20.57 -17.25
C GLU A 345 -10.42 21.78 -17.93
N GLY A 346 -9.21 22.19 -17.51
CA GLY A 346 -8.41 23.21 -18.18
C GLY A 346 -8.68 24.66 -17.73
N VAL A 347 -9.52 24.88 -16.71
CA VAL A 347 -9.76 26.22 -16.15
C VAL A 347 -8.55 26.69 -15.35
N ARG A 348 -7.84 27.70 -15.87
CA ARG A 348 -6.68 28.28 -15.20
C ARG A 348 -7.00 29.49 -14.33
N HIS A 349 -8.14 30.16 -14.55
CA HIS A 349 -8.52 31.36 -13.82
C HIS A 349 -8.76 31.06 -12.32
N PRO A 350 -8.00 31.66 -11.38
CA PRO A 350 -8.00 31.27 -9.96
C PRO A 350 -9.34 31.43 -9.24
N ILE A 351 -10.10 32.49 -9.55
CA ILE A 351 -11.40 32.74 -8.92
C ILE A 351 -12.44 31.75 -9.43
N VAL A 352 -12.58 31.63 -10.76
CA VAL A 352 -13.54 30.73 -11.41
C VAL A 352 -13.35 29.29 -10.97
N ARG A 353 -12.11 28.79 -10.95
CA ARG A 353 -11.83 27.39 -10.58
C ARG A 353 -12.13 27.07 -9.12
N ARG A 354 -12.14 28.07 -8.22
CA ARG A 354 -12.44 27.87 -6.78
C ARG A 354 -13.91 28.03 -6.45
N GLN A 355 -14.64 28.84 -7.22
CA GLN A 355 -16.05 29.15 -6.96
C GLN A 355 -17.02 28.24 -7.72
N PHE A 356 -16.59 27.67 -8.85
CA PHE A 356 -17.46 26.90 -9.73
C PHE A 356 -16.82 25.57 -10.11
N ILE A 357 -17.67 24.54 -10.26
CA ILE A 357 -17.32 23.32 -10.98
C ILE A 357 -17.59 23.60 -12.46
N VAL A 358 -16.53 23.60 -13.26
CA VAL A 358 -16.63 23.84 -14.71
C VAL A 358 -16.33 22.54 -15.43
N PHE A 359 -17.20 22.14 -16.35
CA PHE A 359 -16.97 21.02 -17.27
C PHE A 359 -16.78 21.58 -18.67
N VAL A 360 -15.65 21.26 -19.31
CA VAL A 360 -15.43 21.60 -20.71
C VAL A 360 -16.15 20.56 -21.56
N ARG A 361 -17.18 20.99 -22.28
CA ARG A 361 -17.84 20.13 -23.28
C ARG A 361 -16.82 19.84 -24.38
N PRO A 362 -16.51 18.56 -24.68
CA PRO A 362 -15.76 18.25 -25.89
C PRO A 362 -16.57 18.76 -27.09
N LYS A 363 -15.93 19.56 -27.94
CA LYS A 363 -16.51 19.88 -29.25
C LYS A 363 -16.56 18.57 -30.02
N TYR A 364 -17.76 18.03 -30.23
CA TYR A 364 -17.95 17.04 -31.28
C TYR A 364 -17.58 17.75 -32.59
N GLU A 365 -16.48 17.35 -33.20
CA GLU A 365 -16.24 17.66 -34.61
C GLU A 365 -17.38 17.03 -35.39
N THR A 366 -18.33 17.86 -35.81
CA THR A 366 -19.27 17.48 -36.88
C THR A 366 -18.44 16.98 -38.05
N PRO A 367 -18.66 15.75 -38.56
CA PRO A 367 -18.03 15.35 -39.80
C PRO A 367 -18.48 16.34 -40.87
N LEU A 368 -17.52 16.95 -41.56
CA LEU A 368 -17.77 17.75 -42.75
C LEU A 368 -18.52 16.85 -43.74
N LEU A 369 -19.76 17.23 -44.05
CA LEU A 369 -20.59 16.63 -45.11
C LEU A 369 -19.96 16.84 -46.48
#